data_AF-A0A140D996-F1
#
_entry.id   AF-A0A140D996-F1
#
_cell.length_a   1.000
_cell.length_b   1.000
_cell.length_c   1.000
_cell.angle_alpha   90.00
_cell.angle_beta   90.00
_cell.angle_gamma   90.00
#
_symmetry.space_group_name_H-M   'P 1'
#
loop_
_entity.id
_entity.type
_entity.pdbx_description
1 polymer ?
#
loop_
_entity_poly.entity_id
_entity_poly.type
_entity_poly.pdbx_seq_one_letter_code
_entity_poly.pdbx_strand_id
1 'polypeptide(L)'
;MREPWERAREAGRLTGEDLALIDQEFHAGLVGLMDNSMLDFYFGSINERLFRFRVMDFDETLNSKAIEEVADNHMGIVDALSAGDREEAVGRLKANIAEGLRNVDISLGRALMRTYEL
;
A
#
# COMPACT_ATOMS: atom_id res chain seq x y z
N MET A 1 -0.52 12.73 -5.09
CA MET A 1 -0.18 11.73 -4.05
C MET A 1 -1.23 11.65 -2.95
N ARG A 2 -1.85 12.74 -2.50
CA ARG A 2 -3.00 12.70 -1.56
C ARG A 2 -4.31 12.26 -2.21
N GLU A 3 -4.57 12.79 -3.40
CA GLU A 3 -5.84 12.66 -4.14
C GLU A 3 -6.37 11.22 -4.34
N PRO A 4 -5.54 10.18 -4.57
CA PRO A 4 -6.04 8.80 -4.66
C PRO A 4 -6.65 8.28 -3.35
N TRP A 5 -6.04 8.57 -2.21
CA TRP A 5 -6.54 8.14 -0.89
C TRP A 5 -7.68 9.01 -0.38
N GLU A 6 -7.68 10.30 -0.70
CA GLU A 6 -8.82 11.20 -0.45
C GLU A 6 -10.07 10.73 -1.21
N ARG A 7 -9.92 10.37 -2.50
CA ARG A 7 -11.00 9.76 -3.28
C ARG A 7 -11.42 8.40 -2.73
N ALA A 8 -10.48 7.58 -2.26
CA ALA A 8 -10.80 6.28 -1.67
C ALA A 8 -11.71 6.43 -0.43
N ARG A 9 -11.44 7.46 0.38
CA ARG A 9 -12.24 7.78 1.57
C ARG A 9 -13.66 8.23 1.25
N GLU A 10 -13.82 8.97 0.16
CA GLU A 10 -15.13 9.48 -0.30
C GLU A 10 -15.93 8.45 -1.10
N ALA A 11 -15.25 7.47 -1.70
CA ALA A 11 -15.87 6.42 -2.50
C ALA A 11 -16.59 5.41 -1.60
N GLY A 12 -17.94 5.46 -1.61
CA GLY A 12 -18.77 4.68 -0.68
C GLY A 12 -18.46 3.18 -0.62
N ARG A 13 -18.23 2.48 -1.73
CA ARG A 13 -17.91 1.04 -1.74
C ARG A 13 -16.81 0.73 -2.76
N LEU A 14 -15.63 0.39 -2.25
CA LEU A 14 -14.46 -0.05 -3.01
C LEU A 14 -14.29 -1.56 -2.91
N THR A 15 -13.66 -2.15 -3.93
CA THR A 15 -13.16 -3.53 -3.91
C THR A 15 -11.70 -3.59 -3.44
N GLY A 16 -11.18 -4.77 -3.09
CA GLY A 16 -9.77 -4.92 -2.78
C GLY A 16 -8.87 -4.62 -3.97
N GLU A 17 -9.37 -4.82 -5.20
CA GLU A 17 -8.67 -4.44 -6.43
C GLU A 17 -8.55 -2.92 -6.57
N ASP A 18 -9.62 -2.17 -6.29
CA ASP A 18 -9.59 -0.70 -6.35
C ASP A 18 -8.57 -0.15 -5.34
N LEU A 19 -8.56 -0.67 -4.11
CA LEU A 19 -7.62 -0.27 -3.07
C LEU A 19 -6.17 -0.64 -3.42
N ALA A 20 -5.95 -1.82 -3.99
CA ALA A 20 -4.62 -2.24 -4.44
C ALA A 20 -4.07 -1.35 -5.56
N LEU A 21 -4.93 -0.88 -6.47
CA LEU A 21 -4.56 0.07 -7.52
C LEU A 21 -4.19 1.43 -6.94
N ILE A 22 -5.00 1.96 -6.03
CA ILE A 22 -4.75 3.24 -5.34
C ILE A 22 -3.42 3.21 -4.58
N ASP A 23 -3.17 2.14 -3.83
CA ASP A 23 -1.91 1.91 -3.12
C ASP A 23 -0.71 1.84 -4.08
N GLN A 24 -0.85 1.10 -5.19
CA GLN A 24 0.18 1.01 -6.22
C GLN A 24 0.48 2.37 -6.87
N GLU A 25 -0.54 3.17 -7.20
CA GLU A 25 -0.38 4.52 -7.75
C GLU A 25 0.34 5.46 -6.77
N PHE A 26 0.00 5.37 -5.48
CA PHE A 26 0.66 6.13 -4.43
C PHE A 26 2.17 5.86 -4.40
N HIS A 27 2.55 4.59 -4.33
CA HIS A 27 3.96 4.21 -4.25
C HIS A 27 4.72 4.51 -5.55
N ALA A 28 4.11 4.30 -6.72
CA ALA A 28 4.70 4.70 -8.00
C ALA A 28 4.98 6.21 -8.04
N GLY A 29 4.06 7.02 -7.51
CA GLY A 29 4.26 8.46 -7.37
C GLY A 29 5.47 8.83 -6.51
N LEU A 30 5.70 8.12 -5.39
CA LEU A 30 6.87 8.34 -4.54
C LEU A 30 8.18 7.98 -5.25
N VAL A 31 8.19 6.87 -6.00
CA VAL A 31 9.40 6.44 -6.72
C VAL A 31 9.73 7.40 -7.86
N GLY A 32 8.71 7.85 -8.60
CA GLY A 32 8.89 8.82 -9.69
C GLY A 32 9.47 10.17 -9.26
N LEU A 33 9.38 10.54 -7.98
CA LEU A 33 10.04 11.73 -7.44
C LEU A 33 11.57 11.59 -7.29
N MET A 34 12.10 10.37 -7.29
CA MET A 34 13.51 10.11 -7.03
C MET A 34 14.41 10.20 -8.28
N ASP A 35 13.82 10.45 -9.46
CA ASP A 35 14.49 10.49 -10.77
C ASP A 35 15.52 9.36 -10.94
N ASN A 36 15.09 8.14 -10.59
CA ASN A 36 15.95 6.95 -10.54
C ASN A 36 15.31 5.80 -11.32
N SER A 37 15.65 5.71 -12.60
CA SER A 37 15.14 4.70 -13.53
C SER A 37 15.40 3.25 -13.10
N MET A 38 16.49 2.99 -12.38
CA MET A 38 16.75 1.65 -11.83
C MET A 38 15.77 1.32 -10.71
N LEU A 39 15.44 2.29 -9.86
CA LEU A 39 14.46 2.13 -8.81
C LEU A 39 13.05 1.93 -9.38
N ASP A 40 12.68 2.70 -10.41
CA ASP A 40 11.41 2.51 -11.14
C ASP A 40 11.28 1.08 -11.69
N PHE A 41 12.34 0.57 -12.33
CA PHE A 41 12.35 -0.78 -12.90
C PHE A 41 12.15 -1.86 -11.84
N TYR A 42 12.92 -1.83 -10.75
CA TYR A 42 12.79 -2.81 -9.68
C TYR A 42 11.45 -2.70 -8.96
N PHE A 43 10.97 -1.46 -8.75
CA PHE A 43 9.68 -1.21 -8.15
C PHE A 43 8.55 -1.84 -8.96
N GLY A 44 8.50 -1.63 -10.29
CA GLY A 44 7.48 -2.24 -11.15
C GLY A 44 7.45 -3.78 -11.05
N SER A 45 8.61 -4.42 -11.10
CA SER A 45 8.76 -5.87 -10.96
C SER A 45 8.28 -6.41 -9.59
N ILE A 46 8.52 -5.67 -8.51
CA ILE A 46 8.04 -6.03 -7.17
C ILE A 46 6.54 -5.81 -7.09
N ASN A 47 6.04 -4.68 -7.59
CA ASN A 47 4.64 -4.29 -7.50
C ASN A 47 3.73 -5.31 -8.18
N GLU A 48 4.07 -5.77 -9.38
CA GLU A 48 3.30 -6.76 -10.13
C GLU A 48 3.10 -8.05 -9.32
N ARG A 49 4.15 -8.52 -8.66
CA ARG A 49 4.11 -9.73 -7.81
C ARG A 49 3.30 -9.51 -6.53
N LEU A 50 3.40 -8.32 -5.94
CA LEU A 50 2.70 -7.97 -4.70
C LEU A 50 1.23 -7.63 -4.91
N PHE A 51 0.82 -7.26 -6.13
CA PHE A 51 -0.54 -6.78 -6.42
C PHE A 51 -1.60 -7.78 -5.95
N ARG A 52 -1.45 -9.07 -6.29
CA ARG A 52 -2.41 -10.11 -5.90
C ARG A 52 -2.51 -10.31 -4.39
N PHE A 53 -1.40 -10.16 -3.66
CA PHE A 53 -1.40 -10.23 -2.20
C PHE A 53 -2.10 -9.04 -1.58
N ARG A 54 -1.91 -7.83 -2.14
CA ARG A 54 -2.66 -6.63 -1.73
C ARG A 54 -4.16 -6.77 -1.95
N VAL A 55 -4.58 -7.31 -3.09
CA VAL A 55 -6.02 -7.57 -3.33
C VAL A 55 -6.59 -8.52 -2.28
N MET A 56 -5.89 -9.64 -2.00
CA MET A 56 -6.33 -10.60 -0.97
C MET A 56 -6.37 -9.97 0.43
N ASP A 57 -5.36 -9.20 0.80
CA ASP A 57 -5.29 -8.52 2.09
C ASP A 57 -6.41 -7.49 2.24
N PHE A 58 -6.64 -6.64 1.23
CA PHE A 58 -7.73 -5.68 1.23
C PHE A 58 -9.10 -6.36 1.21
N ASP A 59 -9.32 -7.42 0.44
CA ASP A 59 -10.59 -8.17 0.42
C ASP A 59 -10.92 -8.79 1.79
N GLU A 60 -9.91 -9.23 2.55
CA GLU A 60 -10.09 -9.81 3.88
C GLU A 60 -10.21 -8.75 4.98
N THR A 61 -9.61 -7.58 4.81
CA THR A 61 -9.60 -6.47 5.78
C THR A 61 -10.56 -5.34 5.44
N LEU A 62 -11.37 -5.49 4.37
CA LEU A 62 -12.32 -4.52 3.81
C LEU A 62 -13.43 -4.13 4.80
N ASN A 63 -13.05 -3.36 5.81
CA ASN A 63 -13.92 -2.58 6.65
C ASN A 63 -13.45 -1.12 6.61
N SER A 64 -14.39 -0.20 6.75
CA SER A 64 -14.16 1.24 6.62
C SER A 64 -13.08 1.77 7.55
N LYS A 65 -12.92 1.17 8.74
CA LYS A 65 -11.89 1.58 9.70
C LYS A 65 -10.46 1.24 9.23
N ALA A 66 -10.27 0.05 8.67
CA ALA A 66 -8.96 -0.35 8.14
C ALA A 66 -8.54 0.52 6.96
N ILE A 67 -9.49 0.90 6.09
CA ILE A 67 -9.22 1.81 4.96
C ILE A 67 -8.81 3.19 5.46
N GLU A 68 -9.49 3.73 6.49
CA GLU A 68 -9.11 5.01 7.09
C GLU A 68 -7.70 4.96 7.70
N GLU A 69 -7.34 3.89 8.41
CA GLU A 69 -6.00 3.73 9.00
C GLU A 69 -4.91 3.67 7.92
N VAL A 70 -5.14 2.94 6.82
CA VAL A 70 -4.21 2.87 5.69
C VAL A 70 -4.09 4.23 4.99
N ALA A 71 -5.21 4.91 4.75
CA ALA A 71 -5.20 6.25 4.17
C ALA A 71 -4.42 7.22 5.07
N ASP A 72 -4.70 7.28 6.37
CA ASP A 72 -4.02 8.17 7.31
C ASP A 72 -2.51 7.93 7.37
N ASN A 73 -2.07 6.67 7.26
CA ASN A 73 -0.65 6.31 7.20
C ASN A 73 0.01 6.93 5.95
N HIS A 74 -0.56 6.70 4.77
CA HIS A 74 -0.07 7.25 3.50
C HIS A 74 -0.08 8.78 3.48
N MET A 75 -1.14 9.38 4.00
CA MET A 75 -1.26 10.83 4.14
C MET A 75 -0.19 11.42 5.04
N GLY A 76 0.10 10.75 6.16
CA GLY A 76 1.19 11.15 7.06
C GLY A 76 2.58 11.09 6.42
N ILE A 77 2.83 10.14 5.50
CA ILE A 77 4.08 10.11 4.71
C ILE A 77 4.18 11.38 3.85
N VAL A 78 3.11 11.74 3.15
CA VAL A 78 3.08 12.94 2.30
C VAL A 78 3.28 14.20 3.12
N ASP A 79 2.71 14.27 4.32
CA ASP A 79 2.83 15.43 5.20
C ASP A 79 4.25 15.61 5.71
N ALA A 80 4.90 14.52 6.13
CA ALA A 80 6.30 14.56 6.53
C ALA A 80 7.22 14.98 5.38
N LEU A 81 7.01 14.44 4.18
CA LEU A 81 7.75 14.84 2.98
C LEU A 81 7.53 16.32 2.63
N SER A 82 6.28 16.80 2.70
CA SER A 82 5.93 18.18 2.38
C SER A 82 6.49 19.18 3.39
N ALA A 83 6.58 18.78 4.67
CA ALA A 83 7.20 19.58 5.72
C ALA A 83 8.74 19.58 5.67
N GLY A 84 9.35 18.74 4.81
CA GLY A 84 10.80 18.54 4.79
C GLY A 84 11.33 17.76 6.02
N ASP A 85 10.44 17.12 6.78
CA ASP A 85 10.80 16.32 7.95
C ASP A 85 11.29 14.94 7.52
N ARG A 86 12.59 14.86 7.26
CA ARG A 86 13.24 13.64 6.80
C ARG A 86 13.13 12.50 7.80
N GLU A 87 13.24 12.78 9.10
CA GLU A 87 13.23 11.73 10.12
C GLU A 87 11.86 11.08 10.19
N GLU A 88 10.80 11.88 10.25
CA GLU A 88 9.43 11.41 10.26
C GLU A 88 9.07 10.68 8.97
N ALA A 89 9.44 11.22 7.81
CA ALA A 89 9.17 10.58 6.52
C ALA A 89 9.82 9.19 6.42
N VAL A 90 11.08 9.06 6.84
CA VAL A 90 11.79 7.78 6.87
C VAL A 90 11.18 6.83 7.89
N GLY A 91 10.78 7.32 9.06
CA GLY A 91 10.11 6.53 10.09
C GLY A 91 8.82 5.91 9.59
N ARG A 92 7.96 6.73 8.97
CA ARG A 92 6.67 6.28 8.41
C ARG A 92 6.83 5.31 7.25
N LEU A 93 7.75 5.57 6.32
CA LEU A 93 8.04 4.65 5.21
C LEU A 93 8.51 3.28 5.72
N LYS A 94 9.39 3.25 6.73
CA LYS A 94 9.84 1.98 7.34
C LYS A 94 8.71 1.24 8.03
N ALA A 95 7.84 1.95 8.74
CA ALA A 95 6.68 1.35 9.39
C ALA A 95 5.71 0.74 8.37
N ASN A 96 5.40 1.46 7.30
CA ASN A 96 4.55 1.01 6.20
C ASN A 96 5.15 -0.23 5.50
N ILE A 97 6.45 -0.25 5.20
CA ILE A 97 7.13 -1.44 4.64
C ILE A 97 7.05 -2.63 5.60
N ALA A 98 7.31 -2.42 6.89
CA ALA A 98 7.28 -3.49 7.88
C ALA A 98 5.86 -4.08 8.05
N GLU A 99 4.83 -3.24 7.93
CA GLU A 99 3.44 -3.67 7.91
C GLU A 99 3.10 -4.46 6.65
N GLY A 100 3.44 -3.96 5.47
CA GLY A 100 3.23 -4.66 4.21
C GLY A 100 3.88 -6.05 4.19
N LEU A 101 5.09 -6.19 4.74
CA LEU A 101 5.76 -7.50 4.87
C LEU A 101 4.96 -8.48 5.75
N ARG A 102 4.42 -8.00 6.89
CA ARG A 102 3.57 -8.85 7.76
C ARG A 102 2.30 -9.28 7.04
N ASN A 103 1.68 -8.39 6.26
CA ASN A 103 0.45 -8.70 5.53
C ASN A 103 0.70 -9.74 4.43
N VAL A 104 1.85 -9.68 3.75
CA VAL A 104 2.28 -10.70 2.79
C VAL A 104 2.44 -12.07 3.46
N ASP A 105 3.14 -12.15 4.59
CA ASP A 105 3.34 -13.41 5.31
C ASP A 105 2.00 -14.05 5.71
N ILE A 106 1.08 -13.24 6.22
CA ILE A 106 -0.28 -13.69 6.60
C ILE A 106 -1.06 -14.17 5.37
N SER A 107 -1.08 -13.37 4.30
CA SER A 107 -1.80 -13.69 3.06
C SER A 107 -1.28 -14.97 2.41
N LEU A 108 0.04 -15.17 2.41
CA LEU A 108 0.67 -16.39 1.91
C LEU A 108 0.28 -17.61 2.75
N GLY A 109 0.34 -17.50 4.08
CA GLY A 109 -0.08 -18.58 4.99
C GLY A 109 -1.53 -18.99 4.75
N ARG A 110 -2.43 -18.01 4.59
CA ARG A 110 -3.85 -18.26 4.28
C ARG A 110 -4.05 -18.92 2.92
N ALA A 111 -3.38 -18.43 1.89
CA ALA A 111 -3.47 -19.02 0.54
C ALA A 111 -3.01 -20.48 0.53
N LEU A 112 -1.94 -20.81 1.26
CA LEU A 112 -1.47 -22.18 1.43
C LEU A 112 -2.49 -23.03 2.19
N MET A 113 -3.03 -22.55 3.33
CA MET A 113 -4.05 -23.28 4.10
C MET A 113 -5.27 -23.64 3.25
N ARG A 114 -5.81 -22.69 2.47
CA ARG A 114 -6.95 -22.95 1.56
C ARG A 114 -6.65 -24.04 0.53
N THR A 115 -5.39 -24.23 0.17
CA THR A 115 -4.98 -25.28 -0.79
C THR A 115 -4.91 -26.66 -0.13
N TYR A 116 -4.63 -26.74 1.18
CA TYR A 116 -4.57 -28.00 1.94
C TYR A 116 -5.93 -28.44 2.50
N GLU A 117 -6.92 -27.55 2.54
CA GLU A 117 -8.31 -27.86 2.94
C GLU A 117 -9.21 -28.32 1.78
N LEU A 118 -8.67 -28.37 0.55
CA LEU A 118 -9.29 -28.98 -0.65
C LEU A 118 -8.87 -30.44 -0.82
#